data_AF-A0A7X7LES6-F1
#
_entry.id   AF-A0A7X7LES6-F1
#
_cell.length_a   1.000
_cell.length_b   1.000
_cell.length_c   1.000
_cell.angle_alpha   90.00
_cell.angle_beta   90.00
_cell.angle_gamma   90.00
#
_symmetry.space_group_name_H-M   'P 1'
#
loop_
_entity.id
_entity.type
_entity.pdbx_description
1 polymer ?
#
loop_
_entity_poly.entity_id
_entity_poly.type
_entity_poly.pdbx_seq_one_letter_code
_entity_poly.pdbx_strand_id
1 'polypeptide(L)'
;IVLSTFPFAFLALIGPEFFSIIFGQNWFGAGVLTTILMPFLWAQFLVSPISVVFSICEKQTILVKIQCILLVGEVFVLYFGRDLDYVVFFIIYSAVKTLLYLIYLYSAIRVSNILFIPILKKILTEILLVFLFIVPLFLIKNLVFLRIILASVALLFWIFRVKSQVLVKP
;
A
#
# COMPACT_ATOMS: atom_id res chain seq x y z
N ILE A 1 -1.16 -8.26 -6.82
CA ILE A 1 -0.75 -6.85 -7.08
C ILE A 1 -1.95 -5.97 -7.46
N VAL A 2 -2.79 -6.33 -8.44
CA VAL A 2 -3.89 -5.45 -8.91
C VAL A 2 -5.04 -5.30 -7.90
N LEU A 3 -5.39 -6.34 -7.14
CA LEU A 3 -6.52 -6.31 -6.19
C LEU A 3 -6.35 -5.34 -5.01
N SER A 4 -5.11 -5.10 -4.60
CA SER A 4 -4.81 -4.50 -3.30
C SER A 4 -4.69 -2.98 -3.34
N THR A 5 -4.31 -2.39 -4.47
CA THR A 5 -4.05 -0.95 -4.56
C THR A 5 -5.27 -0.11 -4.20
N PHE A 6 -6.48 -0.56 -4.55
CA PHE A 6 -7.72 0.17 -4.25
C PHE A 6 -8.03 0.24 -2.74
N PRO A 7 -8.11 -0.87 -1.97
CA PRO A 7 -8.32 -0.81 -0.52
C PRO A 7 -7.30 0.05 0.22
N PHE A 8 -6.01 -0.06 -0.13
CA PHE A 8 -4.95 0.73 0.51
C PHE A 8 -5.11 2.23 0.22
N ALA A 9 -5.41 2.60 -1.04
CA ALA A 9 -5.60 3.99 -1.40
C ALA A 9 -6.90 4.60 -0.82
N PHE A 10 -7.96 3.81 -0.74
CA PHE A 10 -9.21 4.22 -0.12
C PHE A 10 -8.99 4.57 1.37
N LEU A 11 -8.33 3.67 2.12
CA LEU A 11 -7.98 3.90 3.51
C LEU A 11 -6.94 5.02 3.70
N ALA A 12 -6.05 5.23 2.72
CA ALA A 12 -5.07 6.31 2.78
C ALA A 12 -5.72 7.71 2.72
N LEU A 13 -6.95 7.83 2.23
CA LEU A 13 -7.62 9.12 2.07
C LEU A 13 -8.81 9.31 3.00
N ILE A 14 -9.52 8.23 3.32
CA ILE A 14 -10.78 8.27 4.09
C ILE A 14 -10.61 7.53 5.43
N GLY A 15 -9.41 7.10 5.81
CA GLY A 15 -9.13 6.33 7.03
C GLY A 15 -9.82 6.87 8.29
N PRO A 16 -9.66 8.16 8.68
CA PRO A 16 -10.27 8.71 9.90
C PRO A 16 -11.79 8.65 9.89
N GLU A 17 -12.42 9.04 8.78
CA GLU A 17 -13.87 9.07 8.63
C GLU A 17 -14.45 7.65 8.59
N PHE A 18 -13.80 6.74 7.83
CA PHE A 18 -14.21 5.35 7.71
C PHE A 18 -14.21 4.64 9.07
N PHE A 19 -13.13 4.80 9.84
CA PHE A 19 -13.05 4.21 11.18
C PHE A 19 -14.06 4.83 12.14
N SER A 20 -14.29 6.15 12.06
CA SER A 20 -15.25 6.83 12.93
C SER A 20 -16.70 6.46 12.65
N ILE A 21 -17.04 6.19 11.39
CA ILE A 21 -18.39 5.76 10.98
C ILE A 21 -18.66 4.32 11.43
N ILE A 22 -17.69 3.41 11.28
CA ILE A 22 -17.89 1.98 11.54
C ILE A 22 -17.73 1.64 13.02
N PHE A 23 -16.71 2.20 13.67
CA PHE A 23 -16.34 1.84 15.05
C PHE A 23 -16.71 2.93 16.07
N GLY A 24 -17.18 4.09 15.60
CA GLY A 24 -17.56 5.24 16.43
C GLY A 24 -16.45 6.28 16.56
N GLN A 25 -16.81 7.49 17.02
CA GLN A 25 -15.92 8.67 17.06
C GLN A 25 -14.62 8.45 17.84
N ASN A 26 -14.62 7.56 18.85
CA ASN A 26 -13.42 7.22 19.62
C ASN A 26 -12.31 6.57 18.77
N TRP A 27 -12.64 6.03 17.59
CA TRP A 27 -11.68 5.38 16.68
C TRP A 27 -11.12 6.31 15.61
N PHE A 28 -11.43 7.61 15.64
CA PHE A 28 -10.89 8.59 14.72
C PHE A 28 -9.35 8.56 14.67
N GLY A 29 -8.71 8.50 15.85
CA GLY A 29 -7.25 8.41 15.96
C GLY A 29 -6.65 7.16 15.31
N ALA A 30 -7.33 6.01 15.39
CA ALA A 30 -6.90 4.79 14.71
C ALA A 30 -6.97 4.94 13.19
N GLY A 31 -7.97 5.64 12.68
CA GLY A 31 -8.07 5.96 11.26
C GLY A 31 -6.96 6.91 10.79
N VAL A 32 -6.54 7.88 11.61
CA VAL A 32 -5.39 8.75 11.32
C VAL A 32 -4.10 7.93 11.21
N LEU A 33 -3.82 7.06 12.19
CA LEU A 33 -2.64 6.18 12.15
C LEU A 33 -2.68 5.23 10.96
N THR A 34 -3.86 4.69 10.64
CA THR A 34 -4.07 3.84 9.47
C THR A 34 -3.66 4.58 8.21
N THR A 35 -4.16 5.81 8.00
CA THR A 35 -3.81 6.66 6.87
C THR A 35 -2.29 6.89 6.76
N ILE A 36 -1.62 7.17 7.87
CA ILE A 36 -0.17 7.36 7.90
C ILE A 36 0.58 6.09 7.48
N LEU A 37 0.12 4.91 7.90
CA LEU A 37 0.79 3.63 7.65
C LEU A 37 0.47 3.01 6.27
N MET A 38 -0.61 3.45 5.60
CA MET A 38 -1.04 2.90 4.31
C MET A 38 0.05 2.87 3.22
N PRO A 39 0.89 3.90 3.02
CA PRO A 39 1.94 3.88 1.99
C PRO A 39 2.92 2.72 2.19
N PHE A 40 3.35 2.50 3.44
CA PHE A 40 4.22 1.38 3.80
C PHE A 40 3.52 0.05 3.58
N LEU A 41 2.30 -0.12 4.10
CA LEU A 41 1.56 -1.37 4.00
C LEU A 41 1.26 -1.77 2.55
N TRP A 42 1.00 -0.78 1.69
CA TRP A 42 0.88 -0.99 0.25
C TRP A 42 2.19 -1.49 -0.37
N ALA A 43 3.32 -0.84 -0.08
CA ALA A 43 4.63 -1.25 -0.59
C ALA A 43 5.01 -2.67 -0.10
N GLN A 44 4.75 -2.99 1.16
CA GLN A 44 4.95 -4.33 1.71
C GLN A 44 4.10 -5.38 0.98
N PHE A 45 2.83 -5.06 0.72
CA PHE A 45 1.95 -5.95 -0.02
C PHE A 45 2.45 -6.22 -1.45
N LEU A 46 2.99 -5.21 -2.14
CA LEU A 46 3.57 -5.39 -3.48
C LEU A 46 4.74 -6.37 -3.47
N VAL A 47 5.60 -6.28 -2.47
CA VAL A 47 6.81 -7.07 -2.37
C VAL A 47 6.53 -8.51 -1.94
N SER A 48 5.53 -8.74 -1.11
CA SER A 48 5.18 -10.08 -0.58
C SER A 48 5.16 -11.19 -1.64
N PRO A 49 4.40 -11.10 -2.76
CA PRO A 49 4.39 -12.16 -3.77
C PRO A 49 5.69 -12.24 -4.58
N ILE A 50 6.46 -11.16 -4.67
CA ILE A 50 7.71 -11.10 -5.45
C ILE A 50 8.87 -11.66 -4.63
N SER A 51 8.78 -11.67 -3.29
CA SER A 51 9.78 -12.26 -2.41
C SER A 51 10.12 -13.73 -2.75
N VAL A 52 9.15 -14.48 -3.29
CA VAL A 52 9.32 -15.88 -3.72
C VAL A 52 10.36 -16.03 -4.84
N VAL A 53 10.57 -14.99 -5.65
CA VAL A 53 11.62 -14.95 -6.70
C VAL A 53 13.00 -15.26 -6.11
N PHE A 54 13.30 -14.77 -4.90
CA PHE A 54 14.60 -15.02 -4.29
C PHE A 54 14.80 -16.50 -3.95
N SER A 55 13.74 -17.23 -3.64
CA SER A 55 13.81 -18.68 -3.42
C SER A 55 13.93 -19.44 -4.73
N ILE A 56 13.17 -19.05 -5.76
CA ILE A 56 13.19 -19.69 -7.10
C ILE A 56 14.55 -19.48 -7.79
N CYS A 57 15.14 -18.29 -7.67
CA CYS A 57 16.43 -17.96 -8.28
C CYS A 57 17.64 -18.31 -7.39
N GLU A 58 17.45 -19.04 -6.30
CA GLU A 58 18.50 -19.41 -5.34
C GLU A 58 19.33 -18.20 -4.84
N LYS A 59 18.65 -17.08 -4.59
CA LYS A 59 19.22 -15.81 -4.10
C LYS A 59 18.83 -15.51 -2.65
N GLN A 60 18.64 -16.53 -1.82
CA GLN A 60 18.27 -16.40 -0.41
C GLN A 60 19.30 -15.55 0.36
N THR A 61 20.60 -15.63 0.02
CA THR A 61 21.64 -14.79 0.63
C THR A 61 21.39 -13.29 0.40
N ILE A 62 20.84 -12.90 -0.76
CA ILE A 62 20.46 -11.50 -1.02
C ILE A 62 19.22 -11.14 -0.21
N LEU A 63 18.25 -12.05 -0.11
CA LEU A 63 17.06 -11.85 0.71
C LEU A 63 17.41 -11.60 2.17
N VAL A 64 18.31 -12.40 2.76
CA VAL A 64 18.78 -12.21 4.14
C VAL A 64 19.40 -10.83 4.34
N LYS A 65 20.27 -10.38 3.40
CA LYS A 65 20.86 -9.03 3.46
C LYS A 65 19.78 -7.94 3.47
N ILE A 66 18.76 -8.07 2.63
CA ILE A 66 17.65 -7.11 2.59
C ILE A 66 16.87 -7.12 3.91
N GLN A 67 16.60 -8.30 4.49
CA GLN A 67 15.92 -8.41 5.79
C GLN A 67 16.75 -7.80 6.92
N CYS A 68 18.08 -7.96 6.91
CA CYS A 68 18.96 -7.29 7.86
C CYS A 68 18.90 -5.76 7.72
N ILE A 69 18.90 -5.24 6.48
CA ILE A 69 18.77 -3.79 6.24
C ILE A 69 17.41 -3.27 6.75
N LEU A 70 16.33 -4.01 6.50
CA LEU A 70 14.99 -3.68 7.02
C LEU A 70 14.98 -3.62 8.55
N LEU A 71 15.54 -4.64 9.20
CA LEU A 71 15.62 -4.73 10.66
C LEU A 71 16.46 -3.60 11.26
N VAL A 72 17.63 -3.31 10.68
CA VAL A 72 18.48 -2.20 11.14
C VAL A 72 17.76 -0.86 10.98
N GLY A 73 17.07 -0.65 9.85
CA GLY A 73 16.26 0.54 9.63
C GLY A 73 15.13 0.70 10.65
N GLU A 74 14.46 -0.39 11.01
CA GLU A 74 13.42 -0.40 12.05
C GLU A 74 13.99 -0.03 13.42
N VAL A 75 15.07 -0.69 13.84
CA VAL A 75 15.74 -0.41 15.12
C VAL A 75 16.21 1.03 15.17
N PHE A 76 16.74 1.56 14.06
CA PHE A 76 17.16 2.95 13.96
C PHE A 76 16.00 3.91 14.19
N VAL A 77 14.88 3.75 13.47
CA VAL A 77 13.70 4.62 13.65
C VAL A 77 13.13 4.51 15.06
N LEU A 78 13.06 3.31 15.63
CA LEU A 78 12.57 3.10 16.99
C LEU A 78 13.46 3.77 18.04
N TYR A 79 14.78 3.71 17.85
CA TYR A 79 15.74 4.29 18.78
C TYR A 79 15.70 5.83 18.74
N PHE A 80 15.78 6.43 17.55
CA PHE A 80 15.78 7.89 17.38
C PHE A 80 14.39 8.51 17.51
N GLY A 81 13.34 7.71 17.37
CA GLY A 81 11.96 8.16 17.45
C GLY A 81 11.35 8.19 18.85
N ARG A 82 12.11 7.83 19.89
CA ARG A 82 11.60 7.67 21.27
C ARG A 82 10.97 8.93 21.85
N ASP A 83 11.59 10.08 21.61
CA ASP A 83 11.21 11.35 22.23
C ASP A 83 10.27 12.20 21.34
N LEU A 84 9.89 11.66 20.17
CA LEU A 84 9.01 12.34 19.23
C LEU A 84 7.54 12.17 19.62
N ASP A 85 6.71 13.13 19.20
CA ASP A 85 5.27 12.93 19.20
C ASP A 85 4.89 11.68 18.39
N TYR A 86 3.90 10.93 18.88
CA TYR A 86 3.53 9.64 18.29
C TYR A 86 3.11 9.77 16.81
N VAL A 87 2.47 10.88 16.40
CA VAL A 87 2.08 11.11 15.01
C VAL A 87 3.33 11.30 14.14
N VAL A 88 4.26 12.14 14.59
CA VAL A 88 5.52 12.41 13.88
C VAL A 88 6.35 11.12 13.77
N PHE A 89 6.42 10.35 14.85
CA PHE A 89 7.05 9.04 14.87
C PHE A 89 6.49 8.12 13.78
N PHE A 90 5.16 7.96 13.70
CA PHE A 90 4.55 7.08 12.71
C PHE A 90 4.70 7.57 11.27
N ILE A 91 4.77 8.89 11.04
CA ILE A 91 5.05 9.46 9.73
C ILE A 91 6.47 9.09 9.27
N ILE A 92 7.47 9.31 10.13
CA ILE A 92 8.87 8.95 9.84
C ILE A 92 9.00 7.44 9.64
N TYR A 93 8.38 6.66 10.53
CA TYR A 93 8.36 5.20 10.43
C TYR A 93 7.77 4.73 9.11
N SER A 94 6.61 5.24 8.72
CA SER A 94 5.97 4.90 7.45
C SER A 94 6.83 5.31 6.26
N ALA A 95 7.43 6.51 6.28
CA ALA A 95 8.27 7.00 5.20
C ALA A 95 9.52 6.13 5.01
N VAL A 96 10.25 5.84 6.09
CA VAL A 96 11.45 4.98 6.06
C VAL A 96 11.09 3.58 5.59
N LYS A 97 10.02 2.98 6.15
CA LYS A 97 9.58 1.65 5.75
C LYS A 97 9.17 1.61 4.27
N THR A 98 8.42 2.61 3.80
CA THR A 98 8.03 2.71 2.38
C THR A 98 9.26 2.72 1.49
N LEU A 99 10.27 3.54 1.82
CA LEU A 99 11.52 3.61 1.07
C LEU A 99 12.27 2.28 1.05
N LEU A 100 12.42 1.62 2.20
CA LEU A 100 13.10 0.33 2.29
C LEU A 100 12.37 -0.78 1.50
N TYR A 101 11.04 -0.80 1.53
CA TYR A 101 10.27 -1.75 0.72
C TYR A 101 10.34 -1.45 -0.78
N LEU A 102 10.47 -0.19 -1.20
CA LEU A 102 10.73 0.15 -2.61
C LEU A 102 12.11 -0.34 -3.06
N ILE A 103 13.14 -0.22 -2.22
CA ILE A 103 14.47 -0.79 -2.48
C ILE A 103 14.41 -2.33 -2.58
N TYR A 104 13.61 -2.96 -1.70
CA TYR A 104 13.38 -4.39 -1.76
C TYR A 104 12.67 -4.78 -3.07
N LEU A 105 11.60 -4.08 -3.45
CA LEU A 105 10.92 -4.29 -4.73
C LEU A 105 11.88 -4.20 -5.91
N TYR A 106 12.71 -3.17 -5.95
CA TYR A 106 13.73 -2.99 -6.98
C TYR A 106 14.71 -4.17 -7.03
N SER A 107 15.22 -4.59 -5.88
CA SER A 107 16.14 -5.73 -5.78
C SER A 107 15.52 -7.03 -6.29
N ALA A 108 14.23 -7.24 -6.00
CA ALA A 108 13.49 -8.40 -6.47
C ALA A 108 13.32 -8.42 -8.00
N ILE A 109 13.06 -7.26 -8.60
CA ILE A 109 12.99 -7.10 -10.06
C ILE A 109 14.36 -7.34 -10.69
N ARG A 110 15.44 -6.86 -10.09
CA ARG A 110 16.80 -7.09 -10.58
C ARG A 110 17.18 -8.58 -10.55
N VAL A 111 16.79 -9.32 -9.50
CA VAL A 111 17.07 -10.76 -9.41
C VAL A 111 16.26 -11.57 -10.42
N SER A 112 15.00 -11.19 -10.69
CA SER A 112 14.15 -11.89 -11.67
C SER A 112 14.56 -11.67 -13.13
N ASN A 113 15.48 -10.75 -13.44
CA ASN A 113 15.80 -10.33 -14.81
C ASN A 113 14.58 -9.90 -15.65
N ILE A 114 13.47 -9.52 -15.00
CA ILE A 114 12.27 -9.03 -15.69
C ILE A 114 12.47 -7.56 -16.04
N LEU A 115 11.96 -7.15 -17.21
CA LEU A 115 11.93 -5.74 -17.59
C LEU A 115 11.12 -4.93 -16.54
N PHE A 116 11.74 -3.89 -15.99
CA PHE A 116 11.12 -3.00 -15.00
C PHE A 116 9.94 -2.21 -15.59
N ILE A 117 9.98 -1.90 -16.89
CA ILE A 117 9.04 -1.03 -17.60
C ILE A 117 7.59 -1.57 -17.54
N PRO A 118 7.30 -2.85 -17.87
CA PRO A 118 5.96 -3.42 -17.70
C PRO A 118 5.40 -3.31 -16.29
N ILE A 119 6.24 -3.52 -15.26
CA ILE A 119 5.82 -3.47 -13.86
C ILE A 119 5.49 -2.03 -13.47
N LEU A 120 6.34 -1.07 -13.83
CA LEU A 120 6.11 0.35 -13.58
C LEU A 120 4.85 0.84 -14.29
N LYS A 121 4.65 0.48 -15.57
CA LYS A 121 3.45 0.84 -16.33
C LYS A 121 2.19 0.29 -15.68
N LYS A 122 2.25 -0.93 -15.15
CA LYS A 122 1.14 -1.54 -14.42
C LYS A 122 0.84 -0.78 -13.13
N ILE A 123 1.86 -0.50 -12.31
CA ILE A 123 1.71 0.29 -11.07
C ILE A 123 1.13 1.68 -11.37
N LEU A 124 1.67 2.38 -12.37
CA LEU A 124 1.20 3.72 -12.75
C LEU A 124 -0.25 3.70 -13.24
N THR A 125 -0.63 2.70 -14.04
CA THR A 125 -2.00 2.52 -14.51
C THR A 125 -2.96 2.32 -13.34
N GLU A 126 -2.59 1.50 -12.36
CA GLU A 126 -3.40 1.30 -11.15
C GLU A 126 -3.53 2.59 -10.33
N ILE A 127 -2.44 3.34 -10.16
CA ILE A 127 -2.47 4.64 -9.45
C ILE A 127 -3.42 5.62 -10.17
N LEU A 128 -3.35 5.72 -11.50
CA LEU A 128 -4.23 6.60 -12.28
C LEU A 128 -5.70 6.21 -12.17
N LEU A 129 -6.02 4.91 -12.17
CA LEU A 129 -7.39 4.43 -12.02
C LEU A 129 -7.93 4.69 -10.63
N VAL A 130 -7.12 4.41 -9.61
CA VAL A 130 -7.46 4.73 -8.22
C VAL A 130 -7.74 6.22 -8.09
N PHE A 131 -6.88 7.08 -8.66
CA PHE A 131 -7.09 8.52 -8.69
C PHE A 131 -8.43 8.89 -9.35
N LEU A 132 -8.75 8.30 -10.50
CA LEU A 132 -10.02 8.52 -11.21
C LEU A 132 -11.26 8.17 -10.36
N PHE A 133 -11.21 7.09 -9.56
CA PHE A 133 -12.33 6.70 -8.69
C PHE A 133 -12.41 7.51 -7.40
N ILE A 134 -11.28 8.03 -6.94
CA ILE A 134 -11.18 8.75 -5.67
C ILE A 134 -11.55 10.23 -5.81
N VAL A 135 -11.22 10.87 -6.94
CA VAL A 135 -11.54 12.30 -7.17
C VAL A 135 -13.05 12.58 -7.02
N PRO A 136 -13.97 11.78 -7.61
CA PRO A 136 -15.41 11.96 -7.42
C PRO A 136 -15.86 11.80 -5.96
N LEU A 137 -15.23 10.90 -5.21
CA LEU A 137 -15.55 10.66 -3.79
C LEU A 137 -15.18 11.84 -2.89
N PHE A 138 -14.19 12.65 -3.28
CA PHE A 138 -13.75 13.81 -2.52
C PHE A 138 -14.56 15.08 -2.85
N LEU A 139 -15.05 15.20 -4.09
CA LEU A 139 -15.88 16.33 -4.53
C LEU A 139 -17.28 16.32 -3.89
N ILE A 140 -17.82 15.15 -3.56
CA ILE A 140 -19.16 15.01 -2.95
C ILE A 140 -19.03 15.05 -1.42
N LYS A 141 -18.74 16.24 -0.86
CA LYS A 141 -18.61 16.43 0.60
C LYS A 141 -19.92 16.30 1.37
N ASN A 142 -21.06 16.69 0.78
CA ASN A 142 -22.32 16.87 1.52
C ASN A 142 -23.15 15.60 1.76
N LEU A 143 -22.87 14.48 1.08
CA LEU A 143 -23.72 13.29 1.13
C LEU A 143 -22.89 12.02 1.41
N VAL A 144 -22.74 11.70 2.69
CA VAL A 144 -22.03 10.49 3.17
C VAL A 144 -22.58 9.21 2.51
N PHE A 145 -23.89 9.13 2.31
CA PHE A 145 -24.55 7.98 1.69
C PHE A 145 -24.10 7.76 0.23
N LEU A 146 -23.92 8.84 -0.54
CA LEU A 146 -23.44 8.81 -1.93
C LEU A 146 -21.97 8.37 -2.01
N ARG A 147 -21.13 8.76 -1.04
CA ARG A 147 -19.73 8.30 -0.95
C ARG A 147 -19.63 6.80 -0.73
N ILE A 148 -20.50 6.24 0.13
CA ILE A 148 -20.52 4.79 0.40
C ILE A 148 -20.99 4.01 -0.84
N ILE A 149 -22.02 4.48 -1.55
CA ILE A 149 -22.51 3.84 -2.78
C ILE A 149 -21.44 3.89 -3.89
N LEU A 150 -20.79 5.04 -4.09
CA LEU A 150 -19.74 5.16 -5.09
C LEU A 150 -18.51 4.32 -4.76
N ALA A 151 -18.14 4.22 -3.47
CA ALA A 151 -17.07 3.35 -3.02
C ALA A 151 -17.41 1.88 -3.25
N SER A 152 -18.65 1.44 -2.99
CA SER A 152 -19.06 0.06 -3.22
C SER A 152 -19.14 -0.29 -4.71
N VAL A 153 -19.62 0.63 -5.56
CA VAL A 153 -19.60 0.47 -7.03
C VAL A 153 -18.17 0.42 -7.57
N ALA A 154 -17.28 1.29 -7.08
CA ALA A 154 -15.86 1.27 -7.47
C ALA A 154 -15.19 -0.04 -7.04
N LEU A 155 -15.50 -0.55 -5.84
CA LEU A 155 -14.99 -1.82 -5.33
C LEU A 155 -15.50 -2.99 -6.17
N LEU A 156 -16.79 -3.01 -6.53
CA LEU A 156 -17.37 -4.02 -7.43
C LEU A 156 -16.72 -3.99 -8.81
N PHE A 157 -16.60 -2.80 -9.43
CA PHE A 157 -15.91 -2.64 -10.71
C PHE A 157 -14.46 -3.13 -10.63
N TRP A 158 -13.76 -2.83 -9.53
CA TRP A 158 -12.40 -3.28 -9.29
C TRP A 158 -12.30 -4.80 -9.21
N ILE A 159 -13.21 -5.45 -8.47
CA ILE A 159 -13.29 -6.91 -8.37
C ILE A 159 -13.53 -7.53 -9.76
N PHE A 160 -14.48 -7.01 -10.52
CA PHE A 160 -14.79 -7.52 -11.87
C PHE A 160 -13.62 -7.37 -12.83
N ARG A 161 -12.92 -6.23 -12.81
CA ARG A 161 -11.73 -5.98 -13.62
C ARG A 161 -10.57 -6.92 -13.28
N VAL A 162 -10.36 -7.21 -11.99
CA VAL A 162 -9.33 -8.18 -11.61
C VAL A 162 -9.72 -9.57 -12.13
N LYS A 163 -10.97 -9.99 -11.94
CA LYS A 163 -11.44 -11.30 -12.37
C LYS A 163 -11.21 -11.50 -13.88
N SER A 164 -11.47 -10.47 -14.70
CA SER A 164 -11.21 -10.54 -16.14
C SER A 164 -9.72 -10.61 -16.50
N GLN A 165 -8.81 -10.01 -15.70
CA GLN A 165 -7.37 -10.17 -15.94
C GLN A 165 -6.81 -11.53 -15.51
N VAL A 166 -7.44 -12.21 -14.55
CA VAL A 166 -7.03 -13.55 -14.09
C VAL A 166 -7.51 -14.65 -15.03
N LEU A 167 -8.70 -14.48 -15.63
CA LEU A 167 -9.31 -15.47 -16.54
C LEU A 167 -8.77 -15.45 -17.98
N VAL A 168 -7.93 -14.47 -18.34
CA VAL A 168 -7.43 -14.27 -19.73
C VAL A 168 -6.03 -14.86 -19.94
N LYS A 169 -5.49 -15.62 -18.98
CA LYS A 169 -4.29 -16.43 -19.23
C LYS A 169 -4.70 -17.91 -19.43
N PRO A 170 -4.49 -18.50 -20.62
CA PRO A 170 -4.59 -19.94 -20.80
C PRO A 170 -3.52 -20.67 -19.96
#